data_AF-A0A847ANI3-F1
#
_entry.id   AF-A0A847ANI3-F1
#
_cell.length_a   1.000
_cell.length_b   1.000
_cell.length_c   1.000
_cell.angle_alpha   90.00
_cell.angle_beta   90.00
_cell.angle_gamma   90.00
#
_symmetry.space_group_name_H-M   'P 1'
#
loop_
_entity.id
_entity.type
_entity.pdbx_description
1 polymer ?
#
loop_
_entity_poly.entity_id
_entity_poly.type
_entity_poly.pdbx_seq_one_letter_code
_entity_poly.pdbx_strand_id
1 'polypeptide(L)' 'MIGSLNKIWPWKKVISTFTDWHGEVKPLVEKNILPWQYEKITGENSMLALALIFAIAGFITIFVLERLTKNQNRKSND' A
#
# COMPACT_ATOMS: atom_id res chain seq x y z
N MET A 1 -4.01 2.16 14.88
CA MET A 1 -3.77 1.25 13.73
C MET A 1 -2.34 1.39 13.19
N ILE A 2 -1.31 1.40 14.05
CA ILE A 2 0.10 1.53 13.61
C ILE A 2 0.68 0.17 13.18
N GLY A 3 0.18 -0.93 13.75
CA GLY A 3 0.62 -2.27 13.40
C GLY A 3 0.22 -2.74 12.00
N SER A 4 -0.84 -2.17 11.40
CA SER A 4 -1.24 -2.54 10.03
C SER A 4 -0.21 -2.09 9.00
N LEU A 5 0.46 -0.96 9.21
CA LEU A 5 1.46 -0.43 8.28
C LEU A 5 2.59 -1.44 8.06
N ASN A 6 3.10 -2.09 9.11
CA ASN A 6 4.14 -3.11 8.98
C ASN A 6 3.65 -4.36 8.21
N LYS A 7 2.37 -4.70 8.35
CA LYS A 7 1.74 -5.81 7.61
C LYS A 7 1.54 -5.48 6.13
N ILE A 8 1.02 -4.31 5.81
CA ILE A 8 0.66 -3.90 4.44
C ILE A 8 1.80 -3.22 3.66
N TRP A 9 2.95 -2.97 4.31
CA TRP A 9 4.09 -2.32 3.66
C TRP A 9 4.64 -3.20 2.53
N PRO A 10 4.64 -2.70 1.27
CA PRO A 10 5.01 -3.53 0.13
C PRO A 10 6.53 -3.65 -0.05
N TRP A 11 7.30 -2.67 0.43
CA TRP A 11 8.74 -2.61 0.19
C TRP A 11 9.52 -3.28 1.32
N LYS A 12 9.83 -4.57 1.15
CA LYS A 12 10.56 -5.38 2.13
C LYS A 12 11.79 -6.03 1.51
N LYS A 13 12.81 -6.22 2.34
CA LYS A 13 14.01 -6.99 2.02
C LYS A 13 13.96 -8.32 2.75
N VAL A 14 14.10 -9.43 2.02
CA VAL A 14 14.29 -10.76 2.60
C VAL A 14 15.72 -10.85 3.16
N ILE A 15 15.85 -11.14 4.45
CA ILE A 15 17.13 -11.28 5.16
C ILE A 15 17.54 -12.74 5.25
N SER A 16 16.59 -13.63 5.53
CA SER A 16 16.84 -15.07 5.58
C SER A 16 15.70 -15.82 4.93
N THR A 17 16.03 -16.97 4.35
CA THR A 17 15.09 -17.89 3.72
C THR A 17 15.16 -19.24 4.43
N PHE A 18 14.08 -20.00 4.36
CA PHE A 18 14.05 -21.40 4.76
C PHE A 18 13.44 -22.23 3.63
N THR A 19 13.84 -23.50 3.53
CA THR A 19 13.28 -24.43 2.57
C THR A 19 12.23 -25.28 3.27
N ASP A 20 11.01 -25.27 2.75
CA ASP A 20 9.92 -26.11 3.25
C ASP A 20 10.15 -27.59 2.89
N TRP A 21 9.41 -28.51 3.50
CA TRP A 21 9.45 -29.95 3.23
C TRP A 21 9.11 -30.29 1.77
N HIS A 22 8.45 -29.35 1.08
CA HIS A 22 8.11 -29.43 -0.35
C HIS A 22 9.22 -28.89 -1.26
N GLY A 23 10.38 -28.48 -0.72
CA GLY A 23 11.50 -27.93 -1.47
C GLY A 23 11.36 -26.46 -1.87
N GLU A 24 10.29 -25.78 -1.45
CA GLU A 24 10.05 -24.37 -1.77
C GLU A 24 10.85 -23.43 -0.86
N VAL A 25 11.57 -22.48 -1.45
CA VAL A 25 12.30 -21.44 -0.72
C VAL A 25 11.32 -20.33 -0.32
N LYS A 26 11.11 -20.16 0.99
CA LYS A 26 10.22 -19.15 1.57
C LYS A 26 11.00 -18.14 2.40
N PRO A 27 10.57 -16.87 2.45
CA PRO A 27 11.19 -15.87 3.31
C PRO A 27 10.91 -16.19 4.78
N LEU A 28 11.96 -16.26 5.60
CA LEU A 28 11.87 -16.50 7.04
C LEU A 28 11.87 -15.17 7.81
N VAL A 29 12.77 -14.27 7.44
CA VAL A 29 12.90 -12.94 8.07
C VAL A 29 12.88 -11.87 6.99
N GLU A 30 12.00 -10.88 7.17
CA GLU A 30 11.84 -9.73 6.28
C GLU A 30 12.05 -8.43 7.07
N LYS A 31 12.65 -7.43 6.41
CA LYS A 31 12.82 -6.09 6.97
C LYS A 31 12.19 -5.04 6.08
N ASN A 32 11.41 -4.14 6.68
CA ASN A 32 10.83 -3.00 5.98
C ASN A 32 11.92 -2.04 5.55
N ILE A 33 11.87 -1.66 4.28
CA ILE A 33 12.78 -0.71 3.65
C ILE A 33 12.00 0.35 2.89
N LEU A 34 12.66 1.45 2.54
CA LEU A 34 12.03 2.48 1.72
C LEU A 34 11.92 2.04 0.26
N PRO A 35 10.95 2.58 -0.52
CA PRO A 35 10.79 2.30 -1.94
C PRO A 35 12.09 2.49 -2.73
N TRP A 36 12.81 3.59 -2.48
CA TRP A 36 14.09 3.86 -3.14
C TRP A 36 15.18 2.82 -2.83
N GLN A 37 15.13 2.23 -1.63
CA GLN A 37 16.03 1.15 -1.28
C GLN A 37 15.59 -0.16 -1.94
N TYR A 38 14.28 -0.39 -2.07
CA TYR A 38 13.73 -1.55 -2.77
C TYR A 38 14.20 -1.57 -4.22
N GLU A 39 14.03 -0.46 -4.95
CA GLU A 39 14.49 -0.37 -6.35
C GLU A 39 15.99 -0.63 -6.50
N LYS A 40 16.80 -0.11 -5.56
CA LYS A 40 18.25 -0.33 -5.58
C LYS A 40 18.66 -1.77 -5.29
N ILE A 41 17.90 -2.50 -4.47
CA ILE A 41 18.25 -3.85 -4.03
C ILE A 41 17.72 -4.90 -5.01
N THR A 42 16.49 -4.75 -5.50
CA THR A 42 15.84 -5.72 -6.39
C THR A 42 16.04 -5.38 -7.86
N GLY A 43 16.32 -4.11 -8.20
CA GLY A 43 16.33 -3.61 -9.58
C GLY A 43 14.93 -3.40 -10.15
N GLU A 44 13.87 -3.67 -9.38
CA GLU A 44 12.49 -3.53 -9.82
C GLU A 44 11.93 -2.15 -9.48
N ASN A 45 11.05 -1.63 -10.33
CA ASN A 45 10.36 -0.37 -10.08
C ASN A 45 9.43 -0.49 -8.87
N SER A 46 9.58 0.40 -7.88
CA SER A 46 8.80 0.38 -6.64
C SER A 46 7.36 0.87 -6.83
N MET A 47 7.02 1.34 -8.03
CA MET A 47 5.74 1.90 -8.44
C MET A 47 5.25 3.01 -7.50
N LEU A 48 6.18 3.72 -6.85
CA LEU A 48 5.89 4.76 -5.88
C LEU A 48 4.99 5.85 -6.46
N ALA A 49 5.27 6.30 -7.68
CA ALA A 49 4.46 7.31 -8.34
C ALA A 49 3.00 6.85 -8.53
N LEU A 50 2.79 5.60 -8.95
CA LEU A 50 1.45 5.02 -9.10
C LEU A 50 0.74 4.91 -7.75
N ALA A 51 1.45 4.47 -6.70
CA ALA A 51 0.91 4.39 -5.35
C ALA A 51 0.43 5.76 -4.84
N LEU A 52 1.19 6.83 -5.08
CA LEU A 52 0.79 8.20 -4.74
C LEU A 52 -0.43 8.65 -5.55
N ILE A 53 -0.49 8.35 -6.85
CA ILE A 53 -1.65 8.68 -7.69
C ILE A 53 -2.91 8.00 -7.14
N PHE A 54 -2.86 6.71 -6.81
CA PHE A 54 -3.99 6.00 -6.22
C PHE A 54 -4.39 6.55 -4.84
N ALA A 55 -3.42 6.92 -4.00
CA ALA A 55 -3.70 7.54 -2.72
C ALA A 55 -4.46 8.87 -2.89
N ILE A 56 -4.02 9.72 -3.83
CA ILE A 56 -4.70 10.98 -4.17
C ILE A 56 -6.08 10.70 -4.77
N ALA A 57 -6.21 9.73 -5.68
CA ALA A 57 -7.48 9.37 -6.30
C ALA A 57 -8.51 8.89 -5.25
N GLY A 58 -8.07 8.10 -4.25
CA GLY A 58 -8.90 7.69 -3.12
C GLY A 58 -9.39 8.88 -2.31
N PHE A 59 -8.52 9.85 -2.04
CA PHE A 59 -8.89 11.09 -1.37
C PHE A 59 -9.92 11.90 -2.18
N ILE A 60 -9.66 12.11 -3.47
CA ILE A 60 -10.59 12.80 -4.39
C ILE A 60 -11.96 12.11 -4.40
N THR A 61 -11.99 10.78 -4.41
CA THR A 61 -13.22 9.98 -4.37
C THR A 61 -14.04 10.30 -3.12
N ILE A 62 -13.40 10.37 -1.96
CA ILE A 62 -14.08 10.74 -0.70
C ILE A 62 -14.66 12.15 -0.79
N PHE A 63 -13.91 13.13 -1.32
CA PHE A 63 -14.40 14.51 -1.49
C PHE A 63 -15.62 14.59 -2.41
N VAL A 64 -15.60 13.84 -3.52
CA VAL A 64 -16.74 13.77 -4.44
C VAL A 64 -17.96 13.18 -3.74
N LEU A 65 -17.80 12.07 -3.00
CA LEU A 65 -18.88 11.43 -2.25
C LEU A 65 -19.46 12.35 -1.18
N GLU A 66 -18.61 13.07 -0.43
CA GLU A 66 -19.04 14.05 0.57
C GLU A 66 -19.88 15.16 -0.08
N ARG A 67 -19.43 15.69 -1.22
CA ARG A 67 -20.13 16.76 -1.93
C ARG A 67 -21.48 16.31 -2.48
N LEU A 68 -21.55 15.10 -3.04
CA LEU A 68 -22.81 14.51 -3.53
C LEU A 68 -23.82 14.33 -2.39
N THR A 69 -23.37 13.78 -1.27
CA THR A 69 -24.21 13.55 -0.08
C THR A 69 -24.71 14.87 0.51
N LYS A 70 -23.86 15.89 0.59
CA LYS A 70 -24.25 17.23 1.04
C LYS A 70 -25.33 17.86 0.17
N ASN A 71 -25.27 17.66 -1.15
CA ASN A 71 -26.29 18.17 -2.08
C ASN A 71 -27.63 17.44 -1.95
N GLN A 72 -27.63 16.13 -1.67
CA GLN A 72 -28.86 15.36 -1.46
C GLN A 72 -29.59 15.79 -0.18
N ASN A 73 -28.85 16.00 0.92
CA ASN A 73 -29.44 16.47 2.18
C ASN A 73 -30.11 17.84 2.06
N ARG A 74 -29.63 18.70 1.14
CA ARG A 74 -30.22 20.02 0.90
C ARG A 74 -31.54 19.96 0.12
N LYS A 75 -31.73 18.94 -0.74
CA LYS A 75 -32.96 18.74 -1.53
C LYS A 75 -34.11 18.07 -0.77
N SER A 76 -33.82 17.41 0.36
CA SER A 76 -34.85 16.71 1.15
C SER A 76 -35.54 17.60 2.19
N ASN A 77 -35.04 18.83 2.40
CA ASN A 77 -35.56 19.79 3.39
C ASN A 77 -36.36 20.94 2.75
N ASP A 78 -36.52 20.93 1.43
CA ASP A 78 -37.41 21.80 0.65
C ASP A 78 -38.55 20.93 0.08
#